data_AF-A0A4Y4G7N0-F1
#
_entry.id   AF-A0A4Y4G7N0-F1
#
_cell.length_a   1.000
_cell.length_b   1.000
_cell.length_c   1.000
_cell.angle_alpha   90.00
_cell.angle_beta   90.00
_cell.angle_gamma   90.00
#
_symmetry.space_group_name_H-M   'P 1'
#
loop_
_entity.id
_entity.type
_entity.pdbx_description
1 polymer ?
#
loop_
_entity_poly.entity_id
_entity_poly.type
_entity_poly.pdbx_seq_one_letter_code
_entity_poly.pdbx_strand_id
1 'polypeptide(L)'
;MLGSVSEFVFPKFLTIGSFTTAVFKDGALVFLGLFILCTSAQIQIKTIGKTIKIGGTLLLLKFILGSVIGLLVAHFWGYAGLLGISPLALLAAMSNANVGVYASLAEEFGTQDEVNATSIVAINEGPLMVFLALGASGLASIPMMQFVAICTPILVGLILGNLDADFRTFLAKGQQLLVPFFAFPLGTALDLGDLFKGGVGGIIIGLLNILITGGISFLICRQLFKKHLPNNVMG
;
A
#
# COMPACT_ATOMS: atom_id res chain seq x y z
N MET A 1 -4.70 3.34 14.66
CA MET A 1 -5.34 3.13 15.97
C MET A 1 -5.85 4.44 16.55
N LEU A 2 -5.00 5.47 16.73
CA LEU A 2 -5.47 6.75 17.28
C LEU A 2 -6.59 7.39 16.44
N GLY A 3 -6.40 7.49 15.11
CA GLY A 3 -7.41 8.07 14.21
C GLY A 3 -8.76 7.33 14.22
N SER A 4 -8.75 5.99 14.19
CA SER A 4 -9.99 5.19 14.21
C SER A 4 -10.74 5.34 15.54
N VAL A 5 -10.03 5.44 16.66
CA VAL A 5 -10.64 5.68 17.98
C VAL A 5 -11.19 7.10 18.05
N SER A 6 -10.44 8.10 17.58
CA SER A 6 -10.90 9.50 17.53
C SER A 6 -12.14 9.66 16.67
N GLU A 7 -12.22 8.98 15.52
CA GLU A 7 -13.42 8.95 14.68
C GLU A 7 -14.61 8.32 15.40
N PHE A 8 -14.39 7.20 16.10
CA PHE A 8 -15.46 6.51 16.80
C PHE A 8 -16.01 7.32 17.99
N VAL A 9 -15.13 7.99 18.75
CA VAL A 9 -15.51 8.71 19.98
C VAL A 9 -15.94 10.15 19.69
N PHE A 10 -15.32 10.83 18.73
CA PHE A 10 -15.54 12.25 18.43
C PHE A 10 -15.66 12.56 16.92
N PRO A 11 -16.58 11.91 16.18
CA PRO A 11 -16.66 12.06 14.71
C PRO A 11 -16.94 13.51 14.27
N LYS A 12 -17.75 14.24 15.05
CA LYS A 12 -18.09 15.64 14.77
C LYS A 12 -16.89 16.59 14.91
N PHE A 13 -15.90 16.24 15.72
CA PHE A 13 -14.71 17.07 15.91
C PHE A 13 -13.80 17.06 14.67
N LEU A 14 -13.65 15.90 14.03
CA LEU A 14 -12.86 15.76 12.81
C LEU A 14 -13.57 16.33 11.57
N THR A 15 -14.87 16.59 11.66
CA THR A 15 -15.73 17.08 10.56
C THR A 15 -16.20 18.53 10.73
N ILE A 16 -15.54 19.33 11.58
CA ILE A 16 -15.83 20.76 11.78
C ILE A 16 -15.64 21.59 10.50
N GLY A 17 -14.87 21.08 9.53
CA GLY A 17 -14.53 21.75 8.28
C GLY A 17 -13.17 22.44 8.32
N SER A 18 -12.86 23.19 7.26
CA SER A 18 -11.60 23.94 7.12
C SER A 18 -10.35 23.06 7.33
N PHE A 19 -9.27 23.63 7.89
CA PHE A 19 -8.00 22.96 8.11
C PHE A 19 -8.10 21.69 8.96
N THR A 20 -9.02 21.64 9.93
CA THR A 20 -9.18 20.46 10.80
C THR A 20 -9.58 19.23 9.98
N THR A 21 -10.63 19.34 9.18
CA THR A 21 -11.10 18.23 8.34
C THR A 21 -10.10 17.94 7.21
N ALA A 22 -9.55 18.97 6.58
CA ALA A 22 -8.58 18.79 5.51
C ALA A 22 -7.32 18.04 5.97
N VAL A 23 -6.81 18.32 7.17
CA VAL A 23 -5.59 17.69 7.69
C VAL A 23 -5.89 16.34 8.33
N PHE A 24 -6.88 16.27 9.21
CA PHE A 24 -7.06 15.11 10.10
C PHE A 24 -8.07 14.09 9.61
N LYS A 25 -8.91 14.42 8.61
CA LYS A 25 -9.90 13.50 8.04
C LYS A 25 -9.59 13.14 6.59
N ASP A 26 -9.44 14.15 5.72
CA ASP A 26 -9.34 13.93 4.27
C ASP A 26 -7.89 13.90 3.76
N GLY A 27 -6.92 14.26 4.59
CA GLY A 27 -5.53 14.48 4.21
C GLY A 27 -4.73 13.23 3.87
N ALA A 28 -5.26 12.03 4.11
CA ALA A 28 -4.52 10.76 3.99
C ALA A 28 -3.74 10.63 2.67
N LEU A 29 -4.43 10.76 1.53
CA LEU A 29 -3.80 10.62 0.21
C LEU A 29 -2.89 11.79 -0.14
N VAL A 30 -3.18 12.99 0.36
CA VAL A 30 -2.34 14.18 0.13
C VAL A 30 -0.99 14.00 0.80
N PHE A 31 -0.99 13.65 2.09
CA PHE A 31 0.23 13.44 2.85
C PHE A 31 0.98 12.17 2.43
N LEU A 32 0.26 11.10 2.06
CA LEU A 32 0.89 9.89 1.50
C LEU A 32 1.52 10.15 0.14
N GLY A 33 0.86 10.92 -0.74
CA GLY A 33 1.42 11.33 -2.02
C GLY A 33 2.67 12.19 -1.86
N LEU A 34 2.66 13.11 -0.88
CA LEU A 34 3.84 13.91 -0.54
C LEU A 34 4.96 13.03 0.06
N PHE A 35 4.62 12.04 0.89
CA PHE A 35 5.58 11.07 1.41
C PHE A 35 6.23 10.29 0.27
N ILE A 36 5.43 9.80 -0.69
CA ILE A 36 5.91 9.07 -1.88
C ILE A 36 6.84 9.96 -2.71
N LEU A 37 6.52 11.24 -2.88
CA LEU A 37 7.41 12.19 -3.55
C LEU A 37 8.76 12.30 -2.81
N CYS A 38 8.72 12.48 -1.49
CA CYS A 38 9.91 12.61 -0.65
C CYS A 38 10.79 11.35 -0.67
N THR A 39 10.20 10.16 -0.58
CA THR A 39 10.96 8.90 -0.67
C THR A 39 11.51 8.69 -2.08
N SER A 40 10.74 9.05 -3.11
CA SER A 40 11.20 8.95 -4.51
C SER A 40 12.39 9.86 -4.81
N ALA A 41 12.48 11.03 -4.18
CA ALA A 41 13.63 11.93 -4.31
C ALA A 41 14.92 11.34 -3.70
N GLN A 42 14.81 10.41 -2.77
CA GLN A 42 15.95 9.74 -2.16
C GLN A 42 16.49 8.59 -3.03
N ILE A 43 15.70 8.11 -3.99
CA ILE A 43 16.13 7.07 -4.92
C ILE A 43 17.15 7.64 -5.91
N GLN A 44 18.36 7.10 -5.90
CA GLN A 44 19.39 7.45 -6.87
C GLN A 44 19.32 6.50 -8.06
N ILE A 45 19.36 7.03 -9.29
CA ILE A 45 19.31 6.22 -10.52
C ILE A 45 20.44 5.15 -10.53
N LYS A 46 21.59 5.46 -9.91
CA LYS A 46 22.74 4.54 -9.82
C LYS A 46 22.47 3.31 -8.93
N THR A 47 21.59 3.41 -7.93
CA THR A 47 21.32 2.37 -6.93
C THR A 47 19.87 1.86 -6.94
N ILE A 48 19.04 2.39 -7.84
CA ILE A 48 17.60 2.09 -7.96
C ILE A 48 17.28 0.60 -8.11
N GLY A 49 18.21 -0.20 -8.64
CA GLY A 49 18.02 -1.63 -8.85
C GLY A 49 17.64 -2.39 -7.58
N LYS A 50 18.11 -1.98 -6.40
CA LYS A 50 17.74 -2.64 -5.13
C LYS A 50 16.32 -2.30 -4.71
N THR A 51 15.94 -1.03 -4.79
CA THR A 51 14.58 -0.54 -4.52
C THR A 51 13.55 -1.20 -5.44
N ILE A 52 13.84 -1.27 -6.75
CA ILE A 52 12.98 -1.95 -7.72
C ILE A 52 12.85 -3.43 -7.40
N LYS A 53 13.94 -4.11 -7.03
CA LYS A 53 13.87 -5.53 -6.66
C LYS A 53 12.97 -5.76 -5.46
N ILE A 54 13.11 -4.98 -4.38
CA ILE A 54 12.27 -5.13 -3.18
C ILE A 54 10.81 -4.83 -3.51
N GLY A 55 10.53 -3.62 -3.98
CA GLY A 55 9.16 -3.18 -4.21
C GLY A 55 8.46 -3.93 -5.34
N GLY A 56 9.17 -4.21 -6.43
CA GLY A 56 8.65 -4.98 -7.57
C GLY A 56 8.36 -6.43 -7.21
N THR A 57 9.19 -7.07 -6.38
CA THR A 57 8.91 -8.43 -5.88
C THR A 57 7.63 -8.45 -5.04
N LEU A 58 7.49 -7.51 -4.10
CA LEU A 58 6.30 -7.40 -3.27
C LEU A 58 5.04 -7.15 -4.12
N LEU A 59 5.12 -6.22 -5.08
CA LEU A 59 4.03 -5.87 -5.98
C LEU A 59 3.58 -7.08 -6.81
N LEU A 60 4.52 -7.77 -7.45
CA LEU A 60 4.24 -8.93 -8.31
C LEU A 60 3.67 -10.10 -7.51
N LEU A 61 4.26 -10.43 -6.36
CA LEU A 61 3.77 -11.52 -5.53
C LEU A 61 2.34 -11.24 -5.05
N LYS A 62 2.07 -10.02 -4.59
CA LYS A 62 0.72 -9.62 -4.16
C LYS A 62 -0.28 -9.76 -5.32
N PHE A 63 0.06 -9.21 -6.48
CA PHE A 63 -0.79 -9.27 -7.66
C PHE A 63 -1.05 -10.71 -8.12
N ILE A 64 -0.01 -11.52 -8.30
CA ILE A 64 -0.13 -12.89 -8.81
C ILE A 64 -0.90 -13.77 -7.82
N LEU A 65 -0.51 -13.77 -6.54
CA LEU A 65 -1.15 -14.63 -5.54
C LEU A 65 -2.62 -14.27 -5.36
N GLY A 66 -2.95 -12.98 -5.29
CA GLY A 66 -4.33 -12.53 -5.19
C GLY A 66 -5.16 -12.82 -6.43
N SER A 67 -4.58 -12.59 -7.62
CA SER A 67 -5.26 -12.84 -8.89
C SER A 67 -5.53 -14.32 -9.14
N VAL A 68 -4.56 -15.18 -8.85
CA VAL A 68 -4.73 -16.63 -8.99
C VAL A 68 -5.86 -17.12 -8.09
N ILE A 69 -5.93 -16.68 -6.84
CA ILE A 69 -6.99 -17.13 -5.92
C ILE A 69 -8.36 -16.64 -6.37
N GLY A 70 -8.49 -15.35 -6.71
CA GLY A 70 -9.74 -14.80 -7.23
C GLY A 70 -10.21 -15.52 -8.49
N LEU A 71 -9.31 -15.77 -9.44
CA LEU A 71 -9.63 -16.44 -10.71
C LEU A 71 -9.93 -17.94 -10.53
N LEU A 72 -9.24 -18.63 -9.63
CA LEU A 72 -9.56 -20.03 -9.31
C LEU A 72 -10.95 -20.15 -8.68
N VAL A 73 -11.30 -19.25 -7.76
CA VAL A 73 -12.64 -19.25 -7.18
C VAL A 73 -13.70 -18.94 -8.23
N ALA A 74 -13.44 -17.99 -9.14
CA ALA A 74 -14.32 -17.73 -10.27
C ALA A 74 -14.48 -18.96 -11.19
N HIS A 75 -13.41 -19.70 -11.44
CA HIS A 75 -13.43 -20.85 -12.34
C HIS A 75 -14.25 -22.02 -11.78
N PHE A 76 -14.07 -22.35 -10.49
CA PHE A 76 -14.69 -23.53 -9.88
C PHE A 76 -16.06 -23.25 -9.26
N TRP A 77 -16.31 -22.04 -8.75
CA TRP A 77 -17.57 -21.69 -8.06
C TRP A 77 -18.38 -20.59 -8.77
N GLY A 78 -17.87 -20.03 -9.87
CA GLY A 78 -18.55 -18.97 -10.61
C GLY A 78 -18.75 -17.71 -9.77
N TYR A 79 -19.75 -16.91 -10.14
CA TYR A 79 -20.08 -15.65 -9.45
C TYR A 79 -20.56 -15.85 -8.00
N ALA A 80 -21.09 -17.04 -7.66
CA ALA A 80 -21.51 -17.36 -6.31
C ALA A 80 -20.34 -17.35 -5.31
N GLY A 81 -19.13 -17.62 -5.80
CA GLY A 81 -17.91 -17.58 -5.01
C GLY A 81 -17.82 -18.70 -3.97
N LEU A 82 -16.90 -18.55 -3.02
CA LEU A 82 -16.58 -19.56 -2.02
C LEU A 82 -16.91 -19.04 -0.62
N LEU A 83 -17.68 -19.80 0.16
CA LEU A 83 -18.05 -19.46 1.56
C LEU A 83 -18.74 -18.08 1.69
N GLY A 84 -19.56 -17.71 0.70
CA GLY A 84 -20.24 -16.40 0.66
C GLY A 84 -19.34 -15.24 0.26
N ILE A 85 -18.11 -15.52 -0.18
CA ILE A 85 -17.16 -14.51 -0.66
C ILE A 85 -17.07 -14.60 -2.19
N SER A 86 -17.40 -13.51 -2.86
CA SER A 86 -17.33 -13.45 -4.32
C SER A 86 -15.88 -13.52 -4.83
N PRO A 87 -15.66 -14.02 -6.06
CA PRO A 87 -14.33 -14.03 -6.66
C PRO A 87 -13.71 -12.63 -6.78
N LEU A 88 -14.55 -11.62 -7.05
CA LEU A 88 -14.13 -10.23 -7.14
C LEU A 88 -13.69 -9.66 -5.78
N ALA A 89 -14.36 -10.03 -4.69
CA ALA A 89 -13.97 -9.64 -3.34
C ALA A 89 -12.61 -10.26 -2.96
N LEU A 90 -12.38 -11.54 -3.30
CA LEU A 90 -11.06 -12.18 -3.11
C LEU A 90 -9.98 -11.51 -3.95
N LEU A 91 -10.25 -11.30 -5.24
CA LEU A 91 -9.33 -10.61 -6.15
C LEU A 91 -8.95 -9.24 -5.57
N ALA A 92 -9.95 -8.40 -5.27
CA ALA A 92 -9.72 -7.04 -4.79
C ALA A 92 -9.00 -6.99 -3.44
N ALA A 93 -9.37 -7.84 -2.49
CA ALA A 93 -8.78 -7.84 -1.17
C ALA A 93 -7.35 -8.41 -1.15
N MET A 94 -7.05 -9.39 -2.01
CA MET A 94 -5.79 -10.12 -1.97
C MET A 94 -4.75 -9.57 -2.94
N SER A 95 -5.14 -8.93 -4.05
CA SER A 95 -4.21 -8.35 -5.02
C SER A 95 -3.75 -6.93 -4.64
N ASN A 96 -4.45 -6.26 -3.72
CA ASN A 96 -4.16 -4.89 -3.32
C ASN A 96 -3.31 -4.82 -2.04
N ALA A 97 -2.52 -3.76 -1.89
CA ALA A 97 -1.73 -3.46 -0.70
C ALA A 97 -2.12 -2.08 -0.16
N ASN A 98 -2.15 -1.95 1.18
CA ASN A 98 -2.27 -0.62 1.80
C ASN A 98 -0.88 0.01 1.87
N VAL A 99 -0.60 0.95 0.96
CA VAL A 99 0.72 1.57 0.85
C VAL A 99 1.03 2.44 2.05
N GLY A 100 0.03 3.07 2.67
CA GLY A 100 0.22 3.83 3.90
C GLY A 100 0.70 2.97 5.08
N VAL A 101 0.10 1.79 5.27
CA VAL A 101 0.53 0.85 6.32
C VAL A 101 1.95 0.33 6.02
N TYR A 102 2.22 -0.04 4.77
CA TYR A 102 3.58 -0.43 4.36
C TYR A 102 4.59 0.69 4.64
N ALA A 103 4.29 1.92 4.22
CA ALA A 103 5.14 3.09 4.40
C ALA A 103 5.46 3.33 5.87
N SER A 104 4.45 3.30 6.75
CA SER A 104 4.65 3.49 8.19
C SER A 104 5.51 2.41 8.83
N LEU A 105 5.33 1.15 8.43
CA LEU A 105 6.12 0.03 8.99
C LEU A 105 7.53 0.00 8.42
N ALA A 106 7.70 0.34 7.14
CA ALA A 106 9.01 0.44 6.51
C ALA A 106 9.82 1.61 7.09
N GLU A 107 9.18 2.71 7.44
CA GLU A 107 9.83 3.83 8.12
C GLU A 107 10.27 3.46 9.54
N GLU A 108 9.40 2.81 10.31
CA GLU A 108 9.68 2.45 11.70
C GLU A 108 10.70 1.30 11.84
N PHE A 109 10.58 0.25 11.00
CA PHE A 109 11.32 -1.01 11.18
C PHE A 109 12.22 -1.39 9.99
N GLY A 110 12.09 -0.69 8.86
CA GLY A 110 12.75 -1.05 7.62
C GLY A 110 14.08 -0.34 7.40
N THR A 111 14.80 -0.81 6.37
CA THR A 111 15.95 -0.12 5.80
C THR A 111 15.52 1.00 4.85
N GLN A 112 16.42 1.93 4.55
CA GLN A 112 16.14 2.99 3.57
C GLN A 112 15.74 2.47 2.18
N ASP A 113 16.24 1.29 1.78
CA ASP A 113 15.81 0.68 0.52
C ASP A 113 14.36 0.17 0.56
N GLU A 114 13.89 -0.28 1.73
CA GLU A 114 12.51 -0.72 1.96
C GLU A 114 11.56 0.47 2.09
N VAL A 115 11.99 1.55 2.75
CA VAL A 115 11.29 2.83 2.73
C VAL A 115 11.11 3.31 1.28
N ASN A 116 12.20 3.37 0.52
CA ASN A 116 12.17 3.80 -0.89
C ASN A 116 11.36 2.86 -1.77
N ALA A 117 11.26 1.57 -1.41
CA ALA A 117 10.43 0.61 -2.12
C ALA A 117 8.93 0.96 -2.03
N THR A 118 8.53 1.79 -1.06
CA THR A 118 7.16 2.34 -0.98
C THR A 118 6.76 3.01 -2.29
N SER A 119 7.67 3.72 -2.97
CA SER A 119 7.37 4.36 -4.26
C SER A 119 7.01 3.35 -5.35
N ILE A 120 7.57 2.15 -5.30
CA ILE A 120 7.25 1.08 -6.26
C ILE A 120 5.96 0.36 -5.85
N VAL A 121 5.80 0.07 -4.56
CA VAL A 121 4.58 -0.54 -4.02
C VAL A 121 3.37 0.37 -4.20
N ALA A 122 3.56 1.70 -4.21
CA ALA A 122 2.56 2.72 -4.48
C ALA A 122 1.84 2.54 -5.83
N ILE A 123 2.43 1.83 -6.79
CA ILE A 123 1.76 1.47 -8.05
C ILE A 123 0.53 0.59 -7.81
N ASN A 124 0.48 -0.13 -6.68
CA ASN A 124 -0.70 -0.86 -6.23
C ASN A 124 -1.75 0.05 -5.56
N GLU A 125 -1.46 1.32 -5.28
CA GLU A 125 -2.40 2.17 -4.55
C GLU A 125 -3.64 2.43 -5.41
N GLY A 126 -4.78 1.93 -4.94
CA GLY A 126 -6.04 1.97 -5.66
C GLY A 126 -6.33 0.70 -6.47
N PRO A 127 -7.36 0.71 -7.33
CA PRO A 127 -7.87 -0.51 -7.96
C PRO A 127 -7.06 -0.96 -9.19
N LEU A 128 -5.87 -0.41 -9.43
CA LEU A 128 -5.12 -0.64 -10.66
C LEU A 128 -4.83 -2.12 -10.91
N MET A 129 -4.36 -2.85 -9.89
CA MET A 129 -4.06 -4.27 -10.02
C MET A 129 -5.32 -5.10 -10.27
N VAL A 130 -6.45 -4.72 -9.67
CA VAL A 130 -7.75 -5.35 -9.93
C VAL A 130 -8.17 -5.14 -11.38
N PHE A 131 -8.08 -3.90 -11.88
CA PHE A 131 -8.39 -3.60 -13.27
C PHE A 131 -7.40 -4.22 -14.26
N LEU A 132 -6.14 -4.44 -13.86
CA LEU A 132 -5.17 -5.15 -14.69
C LEU A 132 -5.51 -6.63 -14.78
N ALA A 133 -5.91 -7.27 -13.68
CA ALA A 133 -6.42 -8.65 -13.70
C ALA A 133 -7.70 -8.78 -14.53
N LEU A 134 -8.65 -7.86 -14.35
CA LEU A 134 -9.91 -7.85 -15.11
C LEU A 134 -9.71 -7.48 -16.58
N GLY A 135 -8.75 -6.61 -16.89
CA GLY A 135 -8.39 -6.27 -18.26
C GLY A 135 -7.71 -7.42 -18.98
N ALA A 136 -6.84 -8.15 -18.29
CA ALA A 136 -6.21 -9.36 -18.84
C ALA A 136 -7.23 -10.48 -19.12
N SER A 137 -8.34 -10.54 -18.38
CA SER A 137 -9.44 -11.48 -18.65
C SER A 137 -10.49 -10.97 -19.65
N GLY A 138 -10.36 -9.73 -20.15
CA GLY A 138 -11.30 -9.10 -21.07
C GLY A 138 -12.58 -8.57 -20.40
N LEU A 139 -12.64 -8.53 -19.07
CA LEU A 139 -13.82 -8.12 -18.28
C LEU A 139 -13.87 -6.63 -17.96
N ALA A 140 -12.75 -5.90 -18.07
CA ALA A 140 -12.71 -4.46 -17.79
C ALA A 140 -11.66 -3.72 -18.64
N SER A 141 -11.78 -2.39 -18.75
CA SER A 141 -10.73 -1.55 -19.30
C SER A 141 -9.74 -1.11 -18.22
N ILE A 142 -8.45 -1.09 -18.54
CA ILE A 142 -7.41 -0.63 -17.62
C ILE A 142 -7.46 0.92 -17.52
N PRO A 143 -7.60 1.51 -16.32
CA PRO A 143 -7.70 2.96 -16.14
C PRO A 143 -6.32 3.63 -16.23
N MET A 144 -5.84 3.86 -17.46
CA MET A 144 -4.49 4.40 -17.69
C MET A 144 -4.23 5.74 -17.00
N MET A 145 -5.25 6.59 -16.85
CA MET A 145 -5.11 7.86 -16.13
C MET A 145 -4.81 7.69 -14.63
N GLN A 146 -5.30 6.62 -14.00
CA GLN A 146 -4.96 6.33 -12.60
C GLN A 146 -3.49 5.93 -12.47
N PHE A 147 -2.96 5.17 -13.44
CA PHE A 147 -1.54 4.85 -13.48
C PHE A 147 -0.69 6.13 -13.60
N VAL A 148 -1.06 7.04 -14.49
CA VAL A 148 -0.39 8.34 -14.64
C VAL A 148 -0.44 9.15 -13.34
N ALA A 149 -1.60 9.20 -12.68
CA ALA A 149 -1.77 9.94 -11.42
C ALA A 149 -0.84 9.43 -10.31
N ILE A 150 -0.68 8.10 -10.19
CA ILE A 150 0.21 7.47 -9.20
C ILE A 150 1.68 7.68 -9.57
N CYS A 151 2.04 7.56 -10.85
CA CYS A 151 3.42 7.73 -11.31
C CYS A 151 3.90 9.19 -11.20
N THR A 152 3.00 10.16 -11.30
CA THR A 152 3.35 11.59 -11.30
C THR A 152 4.20 12.00 -10.07
N PRO A 153 3.76 11.83 -8.81
CA PRO A 153 4.57 12.19 -7.64
C PRO A 153 5.88 11.40 -7.55
N ILE A 154 5.89 10.14 -7.98
CA ILE A 154 7.09 9.30 -8.01
C ILE A 154 8.14 9.89 -8.97
N LEU A 155 7.72 10.21 -10.20
CA LEU A 155 8.59 10.78 -11.22
C LEU A 155 9.10 12.16 -10.82
N VAL A 156 8.23 13.02 -10.27
CA VAL A 156 8.64 14.35 -9.78
C VAL A 156 9.70 14.21 -8.69
N GLY A 157 9.48 13.33 -7.70
CA GLY A 157 10.47 13.07 -6.65
C GLY A 157 11.80 12.60 -7.24
N LEU A 158 11.77 11.55 -8.06
CA LEU A 158 12.97 11.01 -8.73
C LEU A 158 13.76 12.07 -9.48
N ILE A 159 13.07 12.91 -10.26
CA ILE A 159 13.70 13.98 -11.05
C ILE A 159 14.35 15.00 -10.11
N LEU A 160 13.60 15.56 -9.17
CA LEU A 160 14.11 16.59 -8.25
C LEU A 160 15.33 16.09 -7.48
N GLY A 161 15.23 14.89 -6.92
CA GLY A 161 16.28 14.31 -6.11
C GLY A 161 17.54 13.95 -6.90
N ASN A 162 17.46 13.69 -8.21
CA ASN A 162 18.64 13.38 -9.03
C ASN A 162 19.20 14.61 -9.77
N LEU A 163 18.42 15.68 -9.92
CA LEU A 163 18.90 16.96 -10.44
C LEU A 163 19.76 17.71 -9.42
N ASP A 164 19.38 17.65 -8.13
CA ASP A 164 20.04 18.43 -7.08
C ASP A 164 20.09 17.66 -5.74
N ALA A 165 21.30 17.55 -5.18
CA ALA A 165 21.55 16.89 -3.91
C ALA A 165 20.98 17.67 -2.71
N ASP A 166 20.84 19.00 -2.82
CA ASP A 166 20.25 19.82 -1.77
C ASP A 166 18.74 19.59 -1.71
N PHE A 167 18.06 19.49 -2.86
CA PHE A 167 16.65 19.09 -2.92
C PHE A 167 16.43 17.69 -2.33
N ARG A 168 17.30 16.73 -2.64
CA ARG A 168 17.24 15.39 -2.03
C ARG A 168 17.34 15.46 -0.52
N THR A 169 18.32 16.19 -0.01
CA THR A 169 18.56 16.33 1.44
C THR A 169 17.42 17.07 2.14
N PHE A 170 16.84 18.07 1.49
CA PHE A 170 15.67 18.79 1.98
C PHE A 170 14.44 17.88 2.06
N LEU A 171 14.12 17.16 0.98
CA LEU A 171 12.94 16.29 0.89
C LEU A 171 13.04 15.06 1.81
N ALA A 172 14.26 14.54 2.07
CA ALA A 172 14.47 13.44 3.01
C ALA A 172 13.95 13.75 4.42
N LYS A 173 14.02 15.01 4.87
CA LYS A 173 13.52 15.44 6.19
C LYS A 173 12.00 15.38 6.29
N GLY A 174 11.29 15.45 5.16
CA GLY A 174 9.83 15.41 5.12
C GLY A 174 9.26 14.02 5.42
N GLN A 175 10.03 12.95 5.20
CA GLN A 175 9.54 11.58 5.31
C GLN A 175 8.95 11.27 6.69
N GLN A 176 9.74 11.47 7.76
CA GLN A 176 9.32 11.13 9.12
C GLN A 176 8.18 12.03 9.61
N LEU A 177 8.22 13.30 9.21
CA LEU A 177 7.17 14.26 9.57
C LEU A 177 5.82 13.84 9.01
N LEU A 178 5.78 13.31 7.79
CA LEU A 178 4.52 13.00 7.09
C LEU A 178 3.83 11.74 7.59
N VAL A 179 4.56 10.80 8.22
CA VAL A 179 4.00 9.55 8.77
C VAL A 179 2.77 9.78 9.65
N PRO A 180 2.83 10.58 10.73
CA PRO A 180 1.65 10.83 11.56
C PRO A 180 0.51 11.53 10.79
N PHE A 181 0.83 12.38 9.80
CA PHE A 181 -0.17 13.14 9.05
C PHE A 181 -0.90 12.33 7.98
N PHE A 182 -0.31 11.27 7.41
CA PHE A 182 -1.09 10.33 6.58
C PHE A 182 -1.68 9.19 7.40
N ALA A 183 -0.97 8.68 8.42
CA ALA A 183 -1.41 7.51 9.19
C ALA A 183 -2.62 7.80 10.07
N PHE A 184 -2.73 9.01 10.64
CA PHE A 184 -3.89 9.41 11.42
C PHE A 184 -5.18 9.42 10.57
N PRO A 185 -5.29 10.21 9.49
CA PRO A 185 -6.49 10.22 8.66
C PRO A 185 -6.78 8.88 7.99
N LEU A 186 -5.77 8.09 7.61
CA LEU A 186 -5.97 6.69 7.18
C LEU A 186 -6.70 5.88 8.26
N GLY A 187 -6.33 6.07 9.52
CA GLY A 187 -7.04 5.49 10.65
C GLY A 187 -8.48 5.99 10.79
N THR A 188 -8.73 7.28 10.57
CA THR A 188 -10.11 7.85 10.64
C THR A 188 -11.00 7.42 9.48
N ALA A 189 -10.41 6.94 8.38
CA ALA A 189 -11.14 6.39 7.24
C ALA A 189 -11.57 4.94 7.46
N LEU A 190 -10.99 4.24 8.45
CA LEU A 190 -11.43 2.91 8.82
C LEU A 190 -12.73 2.99 9.64
N ASP A 191 -13.84 2.61 9.02
CA ASP A 191 -15.10 2.43 9.74
C ASP A 191 -15.09 1.09 10.50
N LEU A 192 -15.06 1.16 11.83
CA LEU A 192 -15.17 -0.03 12.68
C LEU A 192 -16.50 -0.76 12.48
N GLY A 193 -17.55 -0.09 12.01
CA GLY A 193 -18.80 -0.69 11.59
C GLY A 193 -18.65 -1.67 10.43
N ASP A 194 -17.75 -1.40 9.48
CA ASP A 194 -17.50 -2.29 8.35
C ASP A 194 -16.83 -3.60 8.78
N LEU A 195 -16.06 -3.59 9.88
CA LEU A 195 -15.54 -4.82 10.49
C LEU A 195 -16.67 -5.73 10.95
N PHE A 196 -17.73 -5.19 11.55
CA PHE A 196 -18.90 -5.95 11.97
C PHE A 196 -19.75 -6.41 10.78
N LYS A 197 -19.95 -5.55 9.76
CA LYS A 197 -20.70 -5.91 8.54
C LYS A 197 -20.00 -6.99 7.73
N GLY A 198 -18.67 -6.98 7.69
CA GLY A 198 -17.87 -8.00 7.00
C GLY A 198 -18.07 -9.40 7.58
N GLY A 199 -18.42 -9.50 8.86
CA GLY A 199 -18.75 -10.75 9.54
C GLY A 199 -17.70 -11.84 9.35
N VAL A 200 -18.16 -13.08 9.23
CA VAL A 200 -17.29 -14.25 9.06
C VAL A 200 -16.52 -14.21 7.73
N GLY A 201 -17.15 -13.72 6.65
CA GLY A 201 -16.50 -13.60 5.34
C GLY A 201 -15.29 -12.66 5.37
N GLY A 202 -15.42 -11.50 6.01
CA GLY A 202 -14.31 -10.55 6.20
C GLY A 202 -13.15 -11.14 7.00
N ILE A 203 -13.45 -11.90 8.06
CA ILE A 203 -12.43 -12.60 8.86
C ILE A 203 -11.69 -13.64 8.00
N ILE A 204 -12.42 -14.44 7.22
CA ILE A 204 -11.84 -15.45 6.33
C ILE A 204 -10.91 -14.78 5.30
N ILE A 205 -11.37 -13.73 4.62
CA ILE A 205 -10.55 -13.00 3.64
C ILE A 205 -9.30 -12.43 4.31
N GLY A 206 -9.44 -11.83 5.50
CA GLY A 206 -8.31 -11.29 6.26
C GLY A 206 -7.28 -12.36 6.59
N LEU A 207 -7.71 -13.53 7.08
CA LEU A 207 -6.83 -14.66 7.37
C LEU A 207 -6.17 -15.21 6.10
N LEU A 208 -6.92 -15.39 5.00
CA LEU A 208 -6.36 -15.82 3.71
C LEU A 208 -5.32 -14.82 3.20
N ASN A 209 -5.60 -13.52 3.32
CA ASN A 209 -4.68 -12.46 2.91
C ASN A 209 -3.37 -12.53 3.71
N ILE A 210 -3.45 -12.69 5.04
CA ILE A 210 -2.28 -12.81 5.91
C ILE A 210 -1.49 -14.08 5.61
N LEU A 211 -2.15 -15.24 5.58
CA LEU A 211 -1.49 -16.54 5.46
C LEU A 211 -0.89 -16.76 4.07
N ILE A 212 -1.67 -16.43 3.03
CA ILE A 212 -1.27 -16.73 1.66
C ILE A 212 -0.43 -15.59 1.12
N THR A 213 -1.03 -14.42 0.87
CA THR A 213 -0.27 -13.35 0.20
C THR A 213 0.81 -12.76 1.12
N GLY A 214 0.50 -12.55 2.41
CA GLY A 214 1.47 -12.05 3.39
C GLY A 214 2.56 -13.09 3.69
N GLY A 215 2.16 -14.29 4.09
CA GLY A 215 3.07 -15.38 4.47
C GLY A 215 3.98 -15.82 3.33
N ILE A 216 3.43 -16.08 2.14
CA ILE A 216 4.24 -16.48 0.98
C ILE A 216 5.16 -15.32 0.55
N SER A 217 4.67 -14.08 0.50
CA SER A 217 5.53 -12.93 0.16
C SER A 217 6.66 -12.76 1.17
N PHE A 218 6.36 -12.90 2.47
CA PHE A 218 7.37 -12.86 3.52
C PHE A 218 8.44 -13.93 3.33
N LEU A 219 8.05 -15.18 3.08
CA LEU A 219 9.00 -16.28 2.88
C LEU A 219 9.89 -16.06 1.66
N ILE A 220 9.30 -15.63 0.53
CA ILE A 220 10.05 -15.36 -0.70
C ILE A 220 10.99 -14.17 -0.51
N CYS A 221 10.49 -13.05 0.02
CA CYS A 221 11.33 -11.88 0.32
C CYS A 221 12.45 -12.22 1.31
N ARG A 222 12.16 -13.02 2.35
CA ARG A 222 13.19 -13.49 3.30
C ARG A 222 14.26 -14.32 2.60
N GLN A 223 13.92 -15.17 1.65
CA GLN A 223 14.90 -15.96 0.89
C GLN A 223 15.73 -15.10 -0.06
N LEU A 224 15.09 -14.16 -0.76
CA LEU A 224 15.73 -13.29 -1.75
C LEU A 224 16.61 -12.20 -1.10
N PHE A 225 16.21 -11.69 0.07
CA PHE A 225 16.85 -10.55 0.73
C PHE A 225 17.56 -10.90 2.05
N LYS A 226 17.79 -12.20 2.31
CA LYS A 226 18.37 -12.85 3.51
C LYS A 226 19.65 -12.22 4.11
N LYS A 227 20.27 -11.24 3.45
CA LYS A 227 21.47 -10.50 3.87
C LYS A 227 21.22 -9.18 4.62
N HIS A 228 19.97 -8.75 4.83
CA HIS A 228 19.67 -7.41 5.39
C HIS A 228 19.16 -7.41 6.83
N LEU A 229 18.99 -8.57 7.46
CA LEU A 229 18.68 -8.65 8.89
C LEU A 229 20.00 -8.49 9.67
N PRO A 230 20.17 -7.47 10.52
CA PRO A 230 21.31 -7.41 11.42
C PRO A 230 21.31 -8.68 12.29
N ASN A 231 22.49 -9.27 12.47
CA ASN A 231 22.70 -10.52 13.24
C ASN A 231 22.21 -10.46 14.71
N ASN A 232 21.79 -9.29 15.19
CA ASN A 232 21.40 -9.06 16.59
C ASN A 232 19.93 -9.37 16.92
N VAL A 233 19.15 -9.92 15.98
CA VAL A 233 17.76 -10.37 16.24
C VAL A 233 17.64 -11.90 16.27
N MET A 234 18.76 -12.62 16.29
CA MET A 234 18.81 -14.09 16.49
C MET A 234 19.59 -14.48 17.74
N GLY A 235 19.34 -13.78 18.85
CA GLY A 235 19.72 -14.18 20.19
C GLY A 235 18.48 -14.28 21.07
#